data_AF-A0A439KQY8-F1
#
_entry.id   AF-A0A439KQY8-F1
#
_cell.length_a   1.000
_cell.length_b   1.000
_cell.length_c   1.000
_cell.angle_alpha   90.00
_cell.angle_beta   90.00
_cell.angle_gamma   90.00
#
_symmetry.space_group_name_H-M   'P 1'
#
loop_
_entity.id
_entity.type
_entity.pdbx_description
1 polymer ?
#
loop_
_entity_poly.entity_id
_entity_poly.type
_entity_poly.pdbx_seq_one_letter_code
_entity_poly.pdbx_strand_id
1 'polypeptide(L)' 'AYVVEPFEGQVLARLSTSGVELGRAYELTTTGALPASPLSVMHRG' A
#
# COMPACT_ATOMS: atom_id res chain seq x y z
N ALA A 1 7.71 -8.63 5.62
CA ALA A 1 6.33 -8.67 6.17
C ALA A 1 5.42 -7.84 5.28
N TYR A 2 4.12 -8.15 5.22
CA TYR A 2 3.15 -7.35 4.47
C TYR A 2 1.90 -7.09 5.31
N VAL A 3 1.21 -5.97 5.03
CA VAL A 3 -0.05 -5.58 5.66
C VAL A 3 -0.99 -5.03 4.58
N VAL A 4 -2.26 -5.38 4.68
CA VAL A 4 -3.35 -4.81 3.90
C VAL A 4 -4.43 -4.41 4.89
N GLU A 5 -4.73 -3.12 4.98
CA GLU A 5 -5.63 -2.59 5.99
C GLU A 5 -6.51 -1.45 5.44
N PRO A 6 -7.73 -1.26 5.97
CA PRO A 6 -8.52 -0.08 5.65
C PRO A 6 -7.79 1.21 6.04
N PHE A 7 -7.81 2.21 5.17
CA PHE A 7 -7.19 3.51 5.39
C PHE A 7 -7.99 4.58 4.66
N GLU A 8 -8.58 5.53 5.40
CA GLU A 8 -9.28 6.70 4.82
C GLU A 8 -10.33 6.35 3.74
N GLY A 9 -11.13 5.30 3.95
CA GLY A 9 -12.13 4.84 2.98
C GLY A 9 -11.55 4.09 1.76
N GLN A 10 -10.24 3.90 1.74
CA GLN A 10 -9.48 3.11 0.80
C GLN A 10 -8.84 1.92 1.52
N VAL A 11 -7.95 1.21 0.83
CA VAL A 11 -7.10 0.17 1.39
C VAL A 11 -5.64 0.57 1.21
N LEU A 12 -4.87 0.52 2.29
CA LEU A 12 -3.43 0.72 2.26
C LEU A 12 -2.72 -0.64 2.23
N ALA A 13 -1.94 -0.86 1.17
CA ALA A 13 -1.05 -2.01 1.06
C ALA A 13 0.39 -1.59 1.39
N ARG A 14 1.00 -2.29 2.35
CA ARG A 14 2.39 -2.06 2.77
C ARG A 14 3.21 -3.34 2.68
N LEU A 15 4.42 -3.23 2.14
CA LEU A 15 5.40 -4.30 2.12
C LEU A 15 6.69 -3.79 2.76
N SER A 16 7.15 -4.47 3.81
CA SER A 16 8.35 -4.10 4.55
C SER A 16 9.39 -5.22 4.47
N THR A 17 10.60 -4.83 4.10
CA THR A 17 11.82 -5.65 4.18
C THR A 17 12.77 -5.06 5.23
N SER A 18 13.97 -5.61 5.37
CA SER A 18 14.99 -5.05 6.27
C SER A 18 15.44 -3.64 5.86
N GLY A 19 15.56 -3.36 4.56
CA GLY A 19 16.12 -2.10 4.06
C GLY A 19 15.15 -1.19 3.31
N VAL A 20 13.92 -1.64 3.03
CA VAL A 20 12.95 -0.88 2.22
C VAL A 20 11.52 -1.12 2.72
N GLU A 21 10.73 -0.05 2.69
CA GLU A 21 9.27 -0.10 2.74
C GLU A 21 8.64 0.42 1.46
N LEU A 22 7.61 -0.28 1.01
CA LEU A 22 6.75 0.09 -0.10
C LEU A 22 5.34 0.35 0.44
N GLY A 23 4.69 1.41 -0.04
CA GLY A 23 3.31 1.75 0.32
C GLY A 23 2.51 2.23 -0.87
N ARG A 24 1.23 1.83 -0.96
CA ARG A 24 0.29 2.32 -1.97
C ARG A 24 -1.16 2.20 -1.47
N ALA A 25 -1.97 3.23 -1.73
CA ALA A 25 -3.40 3.21 -1.50
C ALA A 25 -4.17 2.70 -2.73
N TYR A 26 -5.25 1.96 -2.47
CA TYR A 26 -6.13 1.39 -3.47
C TYR A 26 -7.59 1.70 -3.16
N GLU A 27 -8.35 2.02 -4.19
CA GLU A 27 -9.80 2.06 -4.14
C GLU A 27 -10.36 0.66 -4.45
N LEU A 28 -11.27 0.18 -3.59
CA LEU A 28 -11.96 -1.09 -3.82
C LEU A 28 -13.07 -0.90 -4.86
N THR A 29 -13.06 -1.72 -5.90
CA THR A 29 -14.12 -1.77 -6.89
C THR A 29 -14.87 -3.10 -6.80
N THR A 30 -16.01 -3.21 -7.47
CA THR A 30 -16.79 -4.45 -7.52
C THR A 30 -16.03 -5.64 -8.13
N THR A 31 -14.97 -5.37 -8.90
CA THR A 31 -14.18 -6.40 -9.60
C THR A 31 -12.74 -6.51 -9.09
N GLY A 32 -12.32 -5.69 -8.11
CA GLY A 32 -10.96 -5.73 -7.59
C GLY A 32 -10.52 -4.44 -6.89
N ALA A 33 -9.30 -3.99 -7.20
CA ALA A 33 -8.69 -2.82 -6.59
C ALA A 33 -8.00 -1.97 -7.66
N LEU A 34 -8.30 -0.66 -7.69
CA LEU A 34 -7.65 0.31 -8.57
C LEU A 34 -6.63 1.14 -7.78
N PRO A 35 -5.43 1.43 -8.33
CA PRO A 35 -4.46 2.29 -7.66
C PRO A 35 -5.04 3.69 -7.44
N ALA A 36 -5.07 4.14 -6.19
CA ALA A 36 -5.54 5.47 -5.83
C ALA A 36 -4.41 6.45 -5.53
N SER A 37 -3.19 5.94 -5.30
CA SER A 37 -1.98 6.75 -5.11
C SER A 37 -0.82 6.24 -5.99
N PRO A 38 0.22 7.05 -6.23
CA PRO A 38 1.53 6.56 -6.66
C PRO A 38 2.12 5.54 -5.68
N LEU A 39 3.15 4.80 -6.13
CA LEU A 39 3.94 3.95 -5.22
C LEU A 39 4.92 4.84 -4.44
N SER A 40 4.87 4.74 -3.12
CA SER A 40 5.88 5.31 -2.24
C SER A 40 6.95 4.27 -1.92
N VAL A 41 8.21 4.69 -1.95
CA VAL A 41 9.37 3.89 -1.58
C VAL A 41 10.13 4.63 -0.49
N MET A 42 10.37 3.97 0.64
CA MET A 42 11.20 4.49 1.72
C MET A 42 12.35 3.52 1.97
N HIS A 43 13.58 4.01 1.81
CA HIS A 43 14.76 3.26 2.17
C HIS A 43 15.04 3.43 3.67
N ARG A 44 15.26 2.32 4.38
CA ARG A 44 15.73 2.30 5.76
C ARG A 44 17.26 2.17 5.74
N GLY A 45 17.93 3.15 6.34
CA GLY A 45 19.37 3.12 6.63
C GLY A 45 19.64 2.47 7.98
#